data_AF-A0A354JRT0-F1
#
_entry.id   AF-A0A354JRT0-F1
#
_cell.length_a   1.000
_cell.length_b   1.000
_cell.length_c   1.000
_cell.angle_alpha   90.00
_cell.angle_beta   90.00
_cell.angle_gamma   90.00
#
_symmetry.space_group_name_H-M   'P 1'
#
loop_
_entity.id
_entity.type
_entity.pdbx_description
1 polymer ?
#
loop_
_entity_poly.entity_id
_entity_poly.type
_entity_poly.pdbx_seq_one_letter_code
_entity_poly.pdbx_strand_id
1 'polypeptide(L)' 'MNSLRRGFNTEKLKRVHRKEILFNTCELEAINHYCKRYKVRNKSKFLREAIISKILNKFDQDYPQLF' A
#
# COMPACT_ATOMS: atom_id res chain seq x y z
N MET A 1 -15.42 -6.75 23.85
CA MET A 1 -14.45 -5.63 23.78
C MET A 1 -14.44 -5.08 22.35
N ASN A 2 -15.27 -4.09 22.04
CA ASN A 2 -15.15 -3.31 20.80
C ASN A 2 -15.34 -1.83 21.17
N SER A 3 -14.25 -1.17 21.56
CA SER A 3 -14.22 0.29 21.66
C SER A 3 -14.08 0.86 20.24
N LEU A 4 -15.21 0.97 19.53
CA LEU A 4 -15.26 1.72 18.28
C LEU A 4 -14.96 3.19 18.61
N ARG A 5 -13.77 3.65 18.23
CA ARG A 5 -13.43 5.07 18.21
C ARG A 5 -14.47 5.78 17.35
N ARG A 6 -15.35 6.59 17.97
CA ARG A 6 -16.37 7.40 17.28
C ARG A 6 -15.67 8.21 16.18
N GLY A 7 -15.95 7.89 14.91
CA GLY A 7 -15.36 8.54 13.73
C GLY A 7 -14.78 7.59 12.68
N PHE A 8 -14.44 6.34 13.02
CA PHE A 8 -13.98 5.37 12.01
C PHE A 8 -15.16 4.69 11.32
N ASN A 9 -15.54 5.16 10.13
CA ASN A 9 -16.48 4.43 9.27
C ASN A 9 -15.76 3.22 8.65
N THR A 10 -15.89 2.07 9.28
CA THR A 10 -15.26 0.81 8.86
C THR A 10 -15.74 0.33 7.49
N GLU A 11 -16.98 0.67 7.11
CA GLU A 11 -17.55 0.28 5.82
C GLU A 11 -16.82 0.96 4.65
N LYS A 12 -16.50 2.25 4.79
CA LYS A 12 -15.78 3.01 3.76
C LYS A 12 -14.33 2.58 3.57
N LEU A 13 -13.74 1.88 4.56
CA LEU A 13 -12.36 1.40 4.51
C LEU A 13 -12.24 -0.05 4.00
N LYS A 14 -13.36 -0.71 3.72
CA LYS A 14 -13.36 -2.07 3.17
C LYS A 14 -12.74 -2.09 1.78
N ARG A 15 -11.82 -3.03 1.58
CA ARG A 15 -11.12 -3.23 0.30
C ARG A 15 -11.96 -4.11 -0.61
N VAL A 16 -12.94 -3.51 -1.29
CA VAL A 16 -13.91 -4.23 -2.14
C VAL A 16 -13.51 -4.32 -3.62
N HIS A 17 -12.60 -3.44 -4.07
CA HIS A 17 -12.19 -3.40 -5.47
C HIS A 17 -10.99 -4.31 -5.73
N ARG A 18 -11.20 -5.38 -6.53
CA ARG A 18 -10.12 -6.26 -6.99
C ARG A 18 -9.30 -5.57 -8.08
N LYS A 19 -7.98 -5.71 -7.99
CA LYS A 19 -7.01 -5.22 -8.99
C LYS A 19 -5.95 -6.30 -9.21
N GLU A 20 -5.53 -6.47 -10.45
CA GLU A 20 -4.50 -7.42 -10.86
C GLU A 20 -3.33 -6.65 -11.47
N ILE A 21 -2.11 -7.13 -11.23
CA ILE A 21 -0.86 -6.57 -11.76
C ILE A 21 -0.06 -7.75 -12.28
N LEU A 22 0.42 -7.63 -13.52
CA LEU A 22 1.30 -8.61 -14.15
C LEU A 22 2.75 -8.14 -13.98
N PHE A 23 3.64 -9.08 -13.67
CA PHE A 23 5.08 -8.86 -13.53
C PHE A 23 5.83 -9.81 -14.46
N ASN A 24 6.96 -9.36 -14.99
CA ASN A 24 7.90 -10.27 -15.63
C ASN A 24 8.64 -11.13 -14.58
N THR A 25 9.41 -12.11 -15.06
CA THR A 25 10.16 -13.04 -14.19
C THR A 25 11.12 -12.32 -13.26
N CYS A 26 11.92 -11.37 -13.79
CA CYS A 26 12.91 -10.63 -13.02
C CYS A 26 12.27 -9.75 -11.93
N GLU A 27 11.18 -9.06 -12.26
CA GLU A 27 10.42 -8.25 -11.31
C GLU A 27 9.85 -9.09 -10.18
N LEU A 28 9.26 -10.24 -10.51
CA LEU A 28 8.68 -11.15 -9.54
C LEU A 28 9.75 -11.73 -8.60
N GLU A 29 10.91 -12.11 -9.15
CA GLU A 29 12.06 -12.58 -8.38
C GLU A 29 12.58 -11.51 -7.41
N ALA A 30 12.73 -10.27 -7.88
CA ALA A 30 13.14 -9.15 -7.04
C ALA A 30 12.17 -8.91 -5.88
N ILE A 31 10.85 -8.91 -6.16
CA ILE A 31 9.81 -8.76 -5.15
C ILE A 31 9.87 -9.92 -4.14
N ASN A 32 10.02 -11.16 -4.61
CA ASN A 32 10.12 -12.33 -3.76
C ASN A 32 11.35 -12.28 -2.85
N HIS A 33 12.50 -11.90 -3.41
CA HIS A 33 13.74 -11.75 -2.67
C HIS A 33 13.61 -10.67 -1.59
N TYR A 34 13.04 -9.51 -1.93
CA TYR A 34 12.74 -8.44 -0.97
C TYR A 34 11.83 -8.95 0.15
N CYS A 35 10.72 -9.61 -0.19
CA CYS A 35 9.78 -10.12 0.80
C CYS A 35 10.44 -11.15 1.74
N LYS A 36 11.31 -12.01 1.21
CA LYS A 36 12.07 -12.98 2.01
C LYS A 36 13.05 -12.29 2.96
N ARG A 37 13.82 -11.33 2.45
CA ARG A 37 14.84 -10.59 3.22
C ARG A 37 14.23 -9.83 4.40
N TYR A 38 13.11 -9.14 4.17
CA TYR A 38 12.45 -8.30 5.19
C TYR A 38 11.29 -9.01 5.91
N LYS A 39 11.14 -10.33 5.73
CA LYS A 39 10.10 -11.16 6.37
C LYS A 39 8.68 -10.61 6.15
N VAL A 40 8.41 -10.10 4.96
CA VAL A 40 7.08 -9.59 4.57
C VAL A 40 6.11 -10.77 4.48
N ARG A 41 5.18 -10.84 5.43
CA ARG A 41 4.19 -11.93 5.50
C ARG A 41 3.08 -11.82 4.45
N ASN A 42 2.72 -10.59 4.05
CA ASN A 42 1.61 -10.33 3.13
C ASN A 42 2.07 -9.42 1.98
N LYS A 43 2.33 -10.03 0.82
CA LYS A 43 2.79 -9.34 -0.39
C LYS A 43 1.77 -8.31 -0.89
N SER A 44 0.49 -8.68 -0.93
CA SER A 44 -0.58 -7.77 -1.37
C SER A 44 -0.73 -6.56 -0.45
N LYS A 45 -0.49 -6.73 0.86
CA LYS A 45 -0.44 -5.61 1.80
C LYS A 45 0.73 -4.68 1.49
N PHE A 46 1.92 -5.25 1.38
CA PHE A 46 3.14 -4.51 1.08
C PHE A 46 3.04 -3.72 -0.23
N LEU A 47 2.64 -4.37 -1.33
CA LEU A 47 2.50 -3.72 -2.63
C LEU A 47 1.56 -2.52 -2.58
N ARG A 48 0.41 -2.68 -1.91
CA ARG A 48 -0.56 -1.58 -1.76
C ARG A 48 0.01 -0.42 -0.95
N GLU A 49 0.68 -0.71 0.16
CA GLU A 49 1.31 0.31 1.00
C GLU A 49 2.41 1.05 0.23
N ALA A 50 3.23 0.33 -0.53
CA ALA A 50 4.26 0.91 -1.38
C ALA A 50 3.66 1.86 -2.44
N ILE A 51 2.61 1.43 -3.15
CA ILE A 51 1.92 2.24 -4.17
C ILE A 51 1.30 3.49 -3.55
N ILE A 52 0.51 3.34 -2.48
CA ILE A 52 -0.15 4.48 -1.83
C ILE A 52 0.87 5.45 -1.24
N SER A 53 1.93 4.95 -0.60
CA SER A 53 2.99 5.81 -0.06
C SER A 53 3.67 6.60 -1.17
N LYS A 54 3.95 5.98 -2.32
CA LYS A 54 4.55 6.67 -3.46
C LYS A 54 3.65 7.77 -4.02
N ILE A 55 2.34 7.49 -4.12
CA ILE A 55 1.33 8.46 -4.58
C ILE A 55 1.25 9.66 -3.62
N LEU A 56 1.10 9.40 -2.32
CA LEU A 56 0.99 10.46 -1.30
C LEU A 56 2.26 11.32 -1.24
N ASN A 57 3.44 10.69 -1.21
CA ASN A 57 4.70 11.41 -1.23
C ASN A 57 4.85 12.30 -2.47
N LYS A 58 4.32 11.87 -3.62
CA LYS A 58 4.35 12.66 -4.84
C LYS A 58 3.42 13.86 -4.75
N PHE A 59 2.21 13.69 -4.21
CA PHE A 59 1.31 14.81 -3.95
C PHE A 59 1.91 15.83 -2.97
N ASP A 60 2.59 15.37 -1.92
CA ASP A 60 3.25 16.25 -0.96
C ASP A 60 4.40 17.05 -1.61
N GLN A 61 5.13 16.46 -2.56
CA GLN A 61 6.18 17.13 -3.31
C GLN A 61 5.66 18.13 -4.34
N ASP A 62 4.53 17.83 -4.97
CA ASP A 62 3.92 18.67 -6.00
C ASP A 62 3.07 19.81 -5.42
N TYR A 63 2.79 19.77 -4.11
CA TYR A 63 2.13 20.88 -3.44
C TYR A 63 3.11 22.06 -3.36
N PRO A 64 2.80 23.22 -3.97
CA PRO A 64 3.67 24.38 -3.90
C PRO A 64 3.83 24.75 -2.42
N GLN A 65 5.08 24.75 -1.93
CA GLN A 65 5.34 25.26 -0.59
C GLN A 65 4.94 26.74 -0.60
N LEU A 66 3.91 27.06 0.19
CA LEU A 66 3.47 28.44 0.40
C LEU A 66 4.69 29.25 0.81
N PHE A 67 5.14 30.13 -0.09
CA PHE A 67 6.14 31.15 0.19
C PHE A 67 5.63 32.09 1.29
#